data_AF-A0A1Y6CWM3-F1
#
_entry.id   AF-A0A1Y6CWM3-F1
#
_cell.length_a   1.000
_cell.length_b   1.000
_cell.length_c   1.000
_cell.angle_alpha   90.00
_cell.angle_beta   90.00
_cell.angle_gamma   90.00
#
_symmetry.space_group_name_H-M   'P 1'
#
loop_
_entity.id
_entity.type
_entity.pdbx_description
1 polymer ?
#
loop_
_entity_poly.entity_id
_entity_poly.type
_entity_poly.pdbx_seq_one_letter_code
_entity_poly.pdbx_strand_id
1 'polypeptide(L)' 'MNATLPALALLPALLCSGCALPKVAPWERGTLAKPQMALDPDGLDAALKRHTAASKEAASGGYGVGGGGCGCN' A
#
# COMPACT_ATOMS: atom_id res chain seq x y z
N MET A 1 -7.32 11.35 44.95
CA MET A 1 -8.05 11.11 43.68
C MET A 1 -7.29 11.71 42.48
N ASN A 2 -5.95 11.73 42.54
CA ASN A 2 -5.14 12.61 41.69
C ASN A 2 -4.33 11.81 40.66
N ALA A 3 -4.26 10.48 40.82
CA ALA A 3 -3.56 9.56 39.92
C ALA A 3 -4.42 9.05 38.76
N THR A 4 -5.74 9.26 38.79
CA THR A 4 -6.67 8.85 37.72
C THR A 4 -6.74 9.84 36.56
N LEU A 5 -6.47 11.13 36.82
CA LEU A 5 -6.40 12.20 35.81
C LEU A 5 -5.29 11.98 34.76
N PRO A 6 -4.02 11.65 35.13
CA PRO A 6 -2.99 11.37 34.12
C PRO A 6 -3.27 10.07 33.35
N ALA A 7 -3.91 9.08 33.98
CA ALA A 7 -4.28 7.82 33.33
C ALA A 7 -5.32 8.01 32.22
N LEU A 8 -6.28 8.93 32.40
CA LEU A 8 -7.30 9.24 31.40
C LEU A 8 -6.75 10.01 30.18
N ALA A 9 -5.72 10.85 30.39
CA ALA A 9 -5.05 11.58 29.32
C ALA A 9 -4.08 10.71 28.48
N LEU A 10 -3.64 9.57 29.01
CA LEU A 10 -2.68 8.68 28.35
C LEU A 10 -3.31 7.91 27.17
N LEU A 11 -4.58 7.52 27.29
CA LEU A 11 -5.29 6.71 26.29
C LEU A 11 -5.38 7.39 24.90
N PRO A 12 -5.80 8.67 24.77
CA PRO A 12 -5.82 9.35 23.47
C PRO A 12 -4.42 9.62 22.91
N ALA A 13 -3.40 9.80 23.77
CA ALA A 13 -2.02 10.02 23.32
C ALA A 13 -1.44 8.77 22.64
N LEU A 14 -1.75 7.56 23.14
CA LEU A 14 -1.34 6.31 22.49
C LEU A 14 -2.02 6.12 21.13
N LEU A 15 -3.31 6.46 21.02
CA LEU A 15 -4.08 6.29 19.78
C LEU A 15 -3.59 7.18 18.63
N CYS A 16 -3.00 8.34 18.93
CA CYS A 16 -2.47 9.28 17.93
C CYS A 16 -0.99 9.03 17.57
N SER A 17 -0.31 8.07 18.19
CA SER A 17 1.13 7.84 17.99
C SER A 17 1.52 7.31 16.59
N GLY A 18 0.56 6.82 15.80
CA GLY A 18 0.82 6.25 14.47
C GLY A 18 1.05 7.28 13.35
N CYS A 19 0.70 8.55 13.54
CA CYS A 19 0.76 9.57 12.48
C CYS A 19 2.18 10.12 12.20
N ALA A 20 3.17 9.78 13.04
CA ALA A 20 4.53 10.31 12.96
C ALA A 20 5.55 9.31 12.37
N LEU A 21 5.08 8.27 11.67
CA LEU A 21 5.96 7.29 11.04
C LEU A 21 6.89 7.96 10.00
N PRO A 22 8.17 7.56 9.93
CA PRO A 22 9.09 8.05 8.89
C PRO A 22 8.48 7.80 7.51
N LYS A 23 8.47 8.84 6.65
CA LYS A 23 8.06 8.67 5.26
C LYS A 23 9.07 7.75 4.57
N VAL A 24 8.63 6.54 4.21
CA VAL A 24 9.40 5.61 3.38
C VAL A 24 9.54 6.19 1.99
N ALA A 25 10.77 6.28 1.48
CA ALA A 25 11.00 6.81 0.16
C ALA A 25 10.46 5.85 -0.93
N PRO A 26 10.01 6.35 -2.10
CA PRO A 26 9.41 5.51 -3.13
C PRO A 26 10.24 4.29 -3.57
N TRP A 27 11.56 4.42 -3.60
CA TRP A 27 12.51 3.36 -3.98
C TRP A 27 12.78 2.34 -2.86
N GLU A 28 12.52 2.68 -1.60
CA GLU A 28 12.67 1.76 -0.46
C GLU A 28 11.52 0.75 -0.37
N ARG A 29 10.40 1.04 -1.05
CA ARG A 29 9.24 0.13 -1.11
C ARG A 29 9.58 -1.19 -1.80
N GLY A 30 10.50 -1.17 -2.76
CA GLY A 30 10.99 -2.36 -3.47
C GLY A 30 11.65 -3.39 -2.56
N THR A 31 12.31 -2.92 -1.48
CA THR A 31 13.01 -3.79 -0.53
C THR A 31 12.07 -4.36 0.53
N LEU A 32 10.96 -3.67 0.81
CA LEU A 32 9.95 -4.10 1.78
C LEU A 32 8.93 -5.07 1.17
N ALA A 33 8.62 -4.92 -0.11
CA ALA A 33 7.70 -5.79 -0.82
C ALA A 33 8.39 -7.12 -1.20
N LYS A 34 8.03 -8.20 -0.50
CA LYS A 34 8.50 -9.53 -0.87
C LYS A 34 7.80 -10.01 -2.16
N PRO A 35 8.42 -10.92 -2.95
CA PRO A 35 7.78 -11.44 -4.16
C PRO A 35 6.41 -12.09 -3.93
N GLN A 36 6.17 -12.67 -2.75
CA GLN A 36 4.89 -13.32 -2.42
C GLN A 36 3.77 -12.31 -2.12
N MET A 37 4.10 -11.03 -1.97
CA MET A 37 3.16 -9.93 -1.75
C MET A 37 2.73 -9.28 -3.07
N ALA A 38 3.14 -9.84 -4.22
CA ALA A 38 2.73 -9.38 -5.53
C ALA A 38 1.21 -9.52 -5.69
N LEU A 39 0.55 -8.46 -6.14
CA LEU A 39 -0.88 -8.45 -6.47
C LEU A 39 -1.21 -9.51 -7.54
N ASP A 40 -0.32 -9.63 -8.52
CA ASP A 40 -0.37 -10.64 -9.58
C ASP A 40 0.90 -11.51 -9.50
N PRO A 41 0.84 -12.67 -8.84
CA PRO A 41 2.00 -13.56 -8.73
C PRO A 41 2.38 -14.23 -10.06
N ASP A 42 1.43 -14.36 -11.00
CA ASP A 42 1.65 -14.84 -12.36
C ASP A 42 1.50 -13.68 -13.36
N GLY A 43 2.63 -13.27 -13.94
CA GLY A 43 2.67 -12.17 -14.90
C GLY A 43 1.98 -12.49 -16.23
N LEU A 44 1.97 -13.76 -16.67
CA LEU A 44 1.37 -14.15 -17.95
C LEU A 44 -0.16 -14.12 -17.87
N ASP A 45 -0.72 -14.72 -16.82
CA ASP A 45 -2.17 -14.70 -16.57
C ASP A 45 -2.68 -13.26 -16.41
N ALA A 46 -1.97 -12.44 -15.64
CA ALA A 46 -2.33 -11.05 -15.44
C ALA A 46 -2.24 -10.23 -16.75
N ALA A 47 -1.22 -10.46 -17.58
CA ALA A 47 -1.13 -9.82 -18.90
C ALA A 47 -2.29 -10.21 -19.83
N LEU A 48 -2.68 -11.49 -19.84
CA LEU A 48 -3.80 -11.97 -20.66
C LEU A 48 -5.14 -11.38 -20.21
N LYS A 49 -5.38 -11.34 -18.89
CA LYS A 49 -6.58 -10.72 -18.31
C LYS A 49 -6.66 -9.23 -18.64
N ARG A 50 -5.54 -8.51 -18.51
CA ARG A 50 -5.43 -7.10 -18.92
C ARG A 50 -5.79 -6.88 -20.38
N HIS A 51 -5.21 -7.67 -21.27
CA HIS A 51 -5.48 -7.56 -22.71
C HIS A 51 -6.97 -7.76 -23.00
N THR A 52 -7.56 -8.80 -22.41
CA THR A 52 -8.99 -9.10 -22.58
C THR A 52 -9.88 -7.98 -22.05
N ALA A 53 -9.59 -7.46 -20.85
CA ALA A 53 -10.37 -6.37 -20.25
C ALA A 53 -10.25 -5.07 -21.07
N ALA A 54 -9.04 -4.69 -21.47
CA ALA A 54 -8.81 -3.51 -22.29
C ALA A 54 -9.55 -3.58 -23.63
N SER A 55 -9.55 -4.74 -24.29
CA SER A 55 -10.28 -4.96 -25.54
C SER A 55 -11.81 -4.92 -25.37
N LYS A 56 -12.33 -5.40 -24.23
CA LYS A 56 -13.77 -5.43 -23.98
C LYS A 56 -14.34 -4.10 -23.49
N GLU A 57 -13.56 -3.37 -22.70
CA GLU A 57 -14.04 -2.20 -21.97
C GLU A 57 -13.59 -0.87 -22.60
N ALA A 58 -12.81 -0.93 -23.70
CA ALA A 58 -12.14 0.23 -24.28
C ALA A 58 -11.41 1.08 -23.22
N ALA A 59 -10.91 0.42 -22.17
CA ALA A 59 -10.35 1.09 -21.01
C ALA A 59 -9.03 1.77 -21.41
N SER A 60 -9.04 3.10 -21.42
CA SER A 60 -7.85 3.94 -21.62
C SER A 60 -7.42 4.53 -20.28
N GLY A 61 -6.24 4.15 -19.79
CA GLY A 61 -5.73 4.52 -18.46
C GLY A 61 -5.19 3.28 -17.78
N GLY A 62 -3.86 3.21 -17.59
CA GLY A 62 -3.10 1.98 -17.30
C GLY A 62 -3.64 1.09 -16.18
N TYR A 63 -3.28 -0.20 -16.25
CA TYR A 63 -3.69 -1.19 -15.27
C TYR A 63 -2.79 -1.17 -14.04
N GLY A 64 -3.38 -0.87 -12.89
CA GLY A 64 -2.75 -1.04 -11.58
C GLY A 64 -2.05 0.20 -11.03
N VAL A 65 -2.21 0.42 -9.72
CA VAL A 65 -1.25 1.18 -8.93
C VAL A 65 -0.10 0.22 -8.64
N GLY A 66 1.10 0.52 -9.16
CA GLY A 66 2.24 -0.40 -9.10
C GLY A 66 2.43 -0.98 -7.70
N GLY A 67 2.19 -2.28 -7.55
CA GLY A 67 2.48 -2.98 -6.30
C GLY A 67 3.98 -2.98 -6.06
N GLY A 68 4.42 -2.47 -4.90
CA GLY A 68 5.76 -2.64 -4.33
C GLY A 68 6.98 -2.14 -5.12
N GLY A 69 6.87 -1.78 -6.40
CA GLY A 69 7.99 -1.37 -7.25
C GLY A 69 8.20 0.14 -7.36
N CYS A 70 9.15 0.55 -8.23
CA CYS A 70 9.57 1.93 -8.55
C CYS A 70 8.42 2.92 -8.86
N GLY A 71 7.18 2.43 -9.01
CA GLY A 71 5.99 3.28 -9.09
C GLY A 71 5.82 3.99 -10.43
N CYS A 72 6.58 3.61 -11.45
CA CYS A 72 6.33 4.02 -12.83
C CYS A 72 5.20 3.15 -13.38
N ASN A 73 4.09 3.78 -13.77
CA ASN A 73 3.15 3.24 -14.77
C ASN A 73 3.75 3.52 -16.15
#